data_AF-A0A348S4J5-F1
#
_entry.id   AF-A0A348S4J5-F1
#
_cell.length_a   1.000
_cell.length_b   1.000
_cell.length_c   1.000
_cell.angle_alpha   90.00
_cell.angle_beta   90.00
_cell.angle_gamma   90.00
#
_symmetry.space_group_name_H-M   'P 1'
#
loop_
_entity.id
_entity.type
_entity.pdbx_description
1 polymer ?
#
loop_
_entity_poly.entity_id
_entity_poly.type
_entity_poly.pdbx_seq_one_letter_code
_entity_poly.pdbx_strand_id
1 'polypeptide(L)'
;AFEAKNNAAKNREQLVGFIRQINETPDTDFLSMLESNIEVDTFLRITSVMLLSGAFDQLTGWGPHNFYLFHDTKQNRWHYLPWDLDVGFCEIAFGHVYVIDDWNASWPVPVGRTNPLLDRIVADQTLLARYRVIAAEILEKHFEPNRLCHLIDKKYDLLKADLQIDPFPHRRATVPGDKNYDDIVNSMKAFMRKRYAVARQQLQNPGQRPKAVDRPGQGSQGIPPKLVARTQRLQQAAQEMQRKMQELQKIMQKIGMLIQQKKFDQADLIMDEAFELTEPPDVSTDR
;
A
#
# COMPACT_ATOMS: atom_id res chain seq x y z
N ALA A 1 10.58 -7.69 4.89
CA ALA A 1 10.35 -9.15 5.02
C ALA A 1 8.86 -9.37 5.26
N PHE A 2 8.27 -10.46 4.75
CA PHE A 2 6.86 -10.77 5.01
C PHE A 2 6.67 -11.35 6.41
N GLU A 3 5.67 -10.85 7.14
CA GLU A 3 5.23 -11.41 8.42
C GLU A 3 4.26 -12.58 8.17
N ALA A 4 4.49 -13.73 8.81
CA ALA A 4 3.59 -14.87 8.72
C ALA A 4 2.31 -14.59 9.52
N LYS A 5 1.15 -14.59 8.87
CA LYS A 5 -0.15 -14.32 9.52
C LYS A 5 -0.84 -15.57 10.05
N ASN A 6 -0.32 -16.76 9.76
CA ASN A 6 -0.81 -18.04 10.28
C ASN A 6 0.33 -19.08 10.33
N ASN A 7 0.06 -20.26 10.89
CA ASN A 7 1.06 -21.33 11.03
C ASN A 7 1.59 -21.84 9.69
N ALA A 8 0.76 -21.93 8.65
CA ALA A 8 1.19 -22.39 7.33
C ALA A 8 2.22 -21.42 6.71
N ALA A 9 2.03 -20.11 6.89
CA ALA A 9 2.93 -19.07 6.37
C ALA A 9 4.28 -18.97 7.11
N LYS A 10 4.50 -19.76 8.18
CA LYS A 10 5.81 -19.83 8.85
C LYS A 10 6.86 -20.50 7.95
N ASN A 11 6.47 -21.51 7.17
CA ASN A 11 7.31 -22.02 6.09
C ASN A 11 7.24 -21.05 4.90
N ARG A 12 8.39 -20.57 4.43
CA ARG A 12 8.52 -19.56 3.37
C ARG A 12 9.00 -20.14 2.04
N GLU A 13 9.21 -21.46 1.93
CA GLU A 13 9.76 -22.09 0.72
C GLU A 13 8.93 -21.78 -0.53
N GLN A 14 7.60 -21.89 -0.45
CA GLN A 14 6.72 -21.58 -1.58
C GLN A 14 6.79 -20.11 -1.98
N LEU A 15 6.84 -19.20 -1.00
CA LEU A 15 6.97 -17.76 -1.25
C LEU A 15 8.31 -17.42 -1.92
N VAL A 16 9.40 -17.96 -1.39
CA VAL A 16 10.74 -17.77 -1.95
C VAL A 16 10.83 -18.38 -3.34
N GLY A 17 10.24 -19.56 -3.56
CA GLY A 17 10.14 -20.20 -4.86
C GLY A 17 9.39 -19.35 -5.88
N PHE A 18 8.22 -18.80 -5.51
CA PHE A 18 7.45 -17.91 -6.38
C PHE A 18 8.21 -16.62 -6.74
N ILE A 19 8.83 -15.97 -5.75
CA ILE A 19 9.67 -14.78 -6.00
C ILE A 19 10.84 -15.14 -6.91
N ARG A 20 11.47 -16.31 -6.72
CA ARG A 20 12.56 -16.77 -7.58
C ARG A 20 12.09 -16.97 -9.02
N GLN A 21 10.95 -17.64 -9.23
CA GLN A 21 10.37 -17.82 -10.56
C GLN A 21 10.11 -16.48 -11.26
N ILE A 22 9.56 -15.48 -10.55
CA ILE A 22 9.38 -14.12 -11.10
C ILE A 22 10.69 -13.53 -11.62
N ASN A 23 11.81 -13.77 -10.95
CA ASN A 23 13.10 -13.17 -11.31
C ASN A 23 13.91 -14.00 -12.32
N GLU A 24 13.75 -15.32 -12.33
CA GLU A 24 14.67 -16.23 -13.04
C GLU A 24 14.04 -16.96 -14.22
N THR A 25 12.71 -17.08 -14.30
CA THR A 25 12.06 -17.70 -15.47
C THR A 25 12.43 -16.93 -16.73
N PRO A 26 12.79 -17.58 -17.86
CA PRO A 26 13.05 -16.89 -19.13
C PRO A 26 11.85 -16.08 -19.63
N ASP A 27 12.08 -14.98 -20.35
CA ASP A 27 11.00 -14.11 -20.83
C ASP A 27 10.00 -14.82 -21.74
N THR A 28 10.46 -15.80 -22.54
CA THR A 28 9.60 -16.61 -23.41
C THR A 28 8.59 -17.47 -22.65
N ASP A 29 8.88 -17.79 -21.38
CA ASP A 29 8.07 -18.67 -20.54
C ASP A 29 7.32 -17.89 -19.44
N PHE A 30 7.52 -16.57 -19.35
CA PHE A 30 7.04 -15.75 -18.25
C PHE A 30 5.52 -15.73 -18.15
N LEU A 31 4.82 -15.53 -19.27
CA LEU A 31 3.35 -15.55 -19.32
C LEU A 31 2.79 -16.85 -18.74
N SER A 32 3.26 -17.99 -19.24
CA SER A 32 2.82 -19.32 -18.79
C SER A 32 3.13 -19.55 -17.30
N MET A 33 4.31 -19.13 -16.84
CA MET A 33 4.68 -19.20 -15.43
C MET A 33 3.75 -18.36 -14.57
N LEU A 34 3.45 -17.13 -15.00
CA LEU A 34 2.59 -16.21 -14.27
C LEU A 34 1.14 -16.75 -14.20
N GLU A 35 0.59 -17.23 -15.32
CA GLU A 35 -0.74 -17.85 -15.39
C GLU A 35 -0.87 -19.15 -14.61
N SER A 36 0.25 -19.83 -14.32
CA SER A 36 0.25 -21.03 -13.48
C SER A 36 0.34 -20.72 -11.99
N ASN A 37 0.79 -19.52 -11.61
CA ASN A 37 1.07 -19.16 -10.22
C ASN A 37 0.13 -18.10 -9.65
N ILE A 38 -0.56 -17.28 -10.46
CA ILE A 38 -1.50 -16.27 -9.98
C ILE A 38 -2.78 -16.23 -10.81
N GLU A 39 -3.85 -15.69 -10.24
CA GLU A 39 -5.02 -15.25 -11.02
C GLU A 39 -4.70 -13.91 -11.72
N VAL A 40 -4.11 -13.98 -12.92
CA VAL A 40 -3.56 -12.82 -13.65
C VAL A 40 -4.58 -11.70 -13.83
N ASP A 41 -5.80 -12.00 -14.25
CA ASP A 41 -6.84 -10.97 -14.42
C ASP A 41 -7.18 -10.26 -13.12
N THR A 42 -7.29 -11.02 -12.03
CA THR A 42 -7.58 -10.46 -10.71
C THR A 42 -6.43 -9.55 -10.26
N PHE A 43 -5.20 -10.00 -10.44
CA PHE A 43 -4.01 -9.20 -10.13
C PHE A 43 -3.94 -7.91 -10.95
N LEU A 44 -4.19 -7.98 -12.26
CA LEU A 44 -4.20 -6.82 -13.15
C LEU A 44 -5.36 -5.86 -12.84
N ARG A 45 -6.54 -6.36 -12.43
CA ARG A 45 -7.65 -5.53 -11.93
C ARG A 45 -7.24 -4.76 -10.69
N ILE A 46 -6.65 -5.42 -9.70
CA ILE A 46 -6.20 -4.76 -8.47
C ILE A 46 -5.10 -3.74 -8.78
N THR A 47 -4.12 -4.11 -9.59
CA THR A 47 -3.04 -3.22 -10.07
C THR A 47 -3.62 -1.97 -10.72
N SER A 48 -4.64 -2.11 -11.56
CA SER A 48 -5.32 -0.99 -12.21
C SER A 48 -6.00 -0.07 -11.19
N VAL A 49 -6.67 -0.63 -10.17
CA VAL A 49 -7.30 0.16 -9.11
C VAL A 49 -6.25 0.94 -8.29
N MET A 50 -5.15 0.29 -7.87
CA MET A 50 -4.08 0.95 -7.10
C MET A 50 -3.40 2.06 -7.90
N LEU A 51 -3.20 1.81 -9.20
CA LEU A 51 -2.56 2.78 -10.07
C LEU A 51 -3.48 3.97 -10.39
N LEU A 52 -4.76 3.73 -10.63
CA LEU A 52 -5.75 4.78 -10.86
C LEU A 52 -6.02 5.59 -9.57
N SER A 53 -6.10 4.94 -8.41
CA SER A 53 -6.30 5.62 -7.13
C SER A 53 -5.08 6.44 -6.70
N GLY A 54 -3.89 6.16 -7.25
CA GLY A 54 -2.67 6.81 -6.80
C GLY A 54 -2.23 6.34 -5.42
N ALA A 55 -2.58 5.11 -5.03
CA ALA A 55 -2.11 4.49 -3.79
C ALA A 55 -0.62 4.17 -3.93
N PHE A 56 0.20 5.17 -3.60
CA PHE A 56 1.60 5.22 -3.98
C PHE A 56 2.51 4.34 -3.12
N ASP A 57 2.05 3.69 -2.07
CA ASP A 57 2.85 2.79 -1.22
C ASP A 57 2.49 1.29 -1.40
N GLN A 58 1.70 1.02 -2.43
CA GLN A 58 1.32 -0.30 -2.90
C GLN A 58 2.39 -0.88 -3.83
N LEU A 59 2.16 -2.07 -4.39
CA LEU A 59 3.10 -2.68 -5.36
C LEU A 59 3.40 -1.78 -6.58
N THR A 60 2.42 -0.96 -6.97
CA THR A 60 2.51 0.06 -8.03
C THR A 60 3.16 1.36 -7.53
N GLY A 61 4.04 1.29 -6.53
CA GLY A 61 4.33 2.36 -5.58
C GLY A 61 5.79 2.77 -5.39
N TRP A 62 6.00 3.82 -4.58
CA TRP A 62 7.18 4.11 -3.79
C TRP A 62 7.21 3.23 -2.54
N GLY A 63 8.31 2.49 -2.35
CA GLY A 63 8.53 1.67 -1.15
C GLY A 63 7.38 0.71 -0.83
N PRO A 64 7.00 -0.21 -1.73
CA PRO A 64 5.83 -1.07 -1.53
C PRO A 64 5.83 -1.80 -0.19
N HIS A 65 4.81 -1.57 0.66
CA HIS A 65 4.71 -2.23 1.97
C HIS A 65 3.28 -2.61 2.40
N ASN A 66 2.25 -2.03 1.79
CA ASN A 66 0.87 -2.13 2.27
C ASN A 66 0.06 -3.23 1.57
N PHE A 67 0.53 -4.48 1.65
CA PHE A 67 -0.17 -5.63 1.06
C PHE A 67 0.13 -6.96 1.74
N TYR A 68 -0.77 -7.92 1.54
CA TYR A 68 -0.55 -9.33 1.84
C TYR A 68 -0.40 -10.14 0.55
N LEU A 69 0.34 -11.24 0.66
CA LEU A 69 0.31 -12.33 -0.30
C LEU A 69 -0.40 -13.51 0.34
N PHE A 70 -1.45 -14.00 -0.33
CA PHE A 70 -2.20 -15.17 0.08
C PHE A 70 -1.98 -16.29 -0.93
N HIS A 71 -1.53 -17.45 -0.48
CA HIS A 71 -1.43 -18.65 -1.31
C HIS A 71 -2.65 -19.54 -1.06
N ASP A 72 -3.51 -19.67 -2.07
CA ASP A 72 -4.59 -20.64 -2.05
C ASP A 72 -4.01 -22.02 -2.41
N THR A 73 -3.91 -22.89 -1.41
CA THR A 73 -3.36 -24.23 -1.57
C THR A 73 -4.27 -25.17 -2.37
N LYS A 74 -5.55 -24.84 -2.56
CA LYS A 74 -6.47 -25.66 -3.36
C LYS A 74 -6.24 -25.43 -4.86
N GLN A 75 -6.05 -24.17 -5.24
CA GLN A 75 -5.81 -23.77 -6.63
C GLN A 75 -4.31 -23.68 -6.95
N ASN A 76 -3.47 -23.74 -5.93
CA ASN A 76 -2.03 -23.51 -5.97
C ASN A 76 -1.67 -22.15 -6.61
N ARG A 77 -2.40 -21.09 -6.24
CA ARG A 77 -2.25 -19.74 -6.79
C ARG A 77 -2.02 -18.71 -5.70
N TRP A 78 -1.21 -17.70 -6.01
CA TRP A 78 -0.99 -16.53 -5.19
C TRP A 78 -1.96 -15.41 -5.54
N HIS A 79 -2.41 -14.72 -4.51
CA HIS A 79 -3.28 -13.56 -4.59
C HIS A 79 -2.61 -12.38 -3.89
N TYR A 80 -2.63 -11.23 -4.57
CA TYR A 80 -2.27 -9.95 -3.98
C TYR A 80 -3.49 -9.36 -3.28
N LEU A 81 -3.35 -9.04 -1.99
CA LEU A 81 -4.42 -8.42 -1.22
C LEU A 81 -3.95 -7.03 -0.75
N PRO A 82 -4.54 -5.94 -1.26
CA PRO A 82 -4.18 -4.60 -0.83
C PRO A 82 -4.59 -4.38 0.62
N TRP A 83 -3.79 -3.61 1.34
CA TRP A 83 -4.05 -3.17 2.71
C TRP A 83 -3.76 -1.67 2.80
N ASP A 84 -4.31 -0.99 3.81
CA ASP A 84 -3.96 0.39 4.18
C ASP A 84 -3.96 1.37 2.98
N LEU A 85 -5.17 1.74 2.54
CA LEU A 85 -5.41 2.50 1.30
C LEU A 85 -5.75 3.98 1.54
N ASP A 86 -5.33 4.53 2.67
CA ASP A 86 -5.63 5.90 3.13
C ASP A 86 -4.83 6.98 2.37
N VAL A 87 -3.67 6.61 1.81
CA VAL A 87 -2.76 7.55 1.13
C VAL A 87 -3.07 7.84 -0.35
N GLY A 88 -4.08 7.20 -0.93
CA GLY A 88 -4.49 7.43 -2.33
C GLY A 88 -5.16 8.79 -2.56
N PHE A 89 -5.77 9.01 -3.74
CA PHE A 89 -6.66 10.14 -4.04
C PHE A 89 -6.07 11.54 -3.77
N CYS A 90 -4.82 11.75 -4.18
CA CYS A 90 -4.15 13.05 -4.11
C CYS A 90 -3.30 13.27 -5.35
N GLU A 91 -3.17 14.53 -5.79
CA GLU A 91 -2.38 14.85 -6.98
C GLU A 91 -0.88 14.86 -6.69
N ILE A 92 -0.50 15.47 -5.57
CA ILE A 92 0.87 15.56 -5.08
C ILE A 92 0.87 15.18 -3.60
N ALA A 93 1.29 13.95 -3.27
CA ALA A 93 1.37 13.51 -1.89
C ALA A 93 2.63 14.07 -1.22
N PHE A 94 2.51 14.50 0.04
CA PHE A 94 3.57 15.04 0.89
C PHE A 94 4.37 16.19 0.24
N GLY A 95 3.80 16.87 -0.76
CA GLY A 95 4.48 17.93 -1.53
C GLY A 95 5.59 17.44 -2.47
N HIS A 96 5.79 16.13 -2.63
CA HIS A 96 6.90 15.60 -3.43
C HIS A 96 6.62 14.27 -4.15
N VAL A 97 5.43 13.68 -4.02
CA VAL A 97 5.03 12.47 -4.77
C VAL A 97 4.00 12.87 -5.81
N TYR A 98 4.43 13.07 -7.06
CA TYR A 98 3.61 13.64 -8.14
C TYR A 98 2.80 12.55 -8.85
N VAL A 99 1.71 12.11 -8.20
CA VAL A 99 0.89 10.97 -8.61
C VAL A 99 0.36 11.15 -10.04
N ILE A 100 -0.27 12.29 -10.36
CA ILE A 100 -0.88 12.48 -11.69
C ILE A 100 0.16 12.39 -12.81
N ASP A 101 1.36 12.91 -12.57
CA ASP A 101 2.39 13.01 -13.60
C ASP A 101 3.18 11.70 -13.77
N ASP A 102 3.39 10.95 -12.70
CA ASP A 102 4.27 9.77 -12.74
C ASP A 102 3.53 8.42 -12.82
N TRP A 103 2.25 8.38 -12.43
CA TRP A 103 1.41 7.19 -12.56
C TRP A 103 0.67 7.23 -13.90
N ASN A 104 1.37 7.02 -15.00
CA ASN A 104 0.71 6.92 -16.30
C ASN A 104 -0.18 5.66 -16.36
N ALA A 105 -1.48 5.81 -16.62
CA ALA A 105 -2.49 4.75 -16.59
C ALA A 105 -2.24 3.60 -17.59
N SER A 106 -1.43 3.83 -18.62
CA SER A 106 -1.10 2.82 -19.64
C SER A 106 0.08 1.93 -19.28
N TRP A 107 0.73 2.18 -18.15
CA TRP A 107 1.95 1.51 -17.71
C TRP A 107 1.80 1.12 -16.25
N PRO A 108 1.69 -0.18 -15.90
CA PRO A 108 1.45 -0.65 -14.53
C PRO A 108 2.60 -0.38 -13.55
N VAL A 109 3.66 0.31 -13.99
CA VAL A 109 4.81 0.72 -13.18
C VAL A 109 5.00 2.22 -13.33
N PRO A 110 5.05 2.97 -12.21
CA PRO A 110 5.30 4.39 -12.25
C PRO A 110 6.61 4.74 -12.94
N VAL A 111 6.66 5.96 -13.46
CA VAL A 111 7.86 6.50 -14.10
C VAL A 111 8.99 6.59 -13.07
N GLY A 112 10.21 6.23 -13.47
CA GLY A 112 11.39 6.28 -12.60
C GLY A 112 11.44 5.20 -11.52
N ARG A 113 10.57 4.18 -11.61
CA ARG A 113 10.55 3.03 -10.69
C ARG A 113 10.74 1.72 -11.44
N THR A 114 11.30 0.76 -10.71
CA THR A 114 11.44 -0.64 -11.14
C THR A 114 10.75 -1.55 -10.14
N ASN A 115 10.14 -2.60 -10.66
CA ASN A 115 9.50 -3.67 -9.90
C ASN A 115 9.62 -4.94 -10.75
N PRO A 116 10.35 -5.98 -10.30
CA PRO A 116 10.63 -7.15 -11.13
C PRO A 116 9.38 -7.82 -11.73
N LEU A 117 8.29 -7.92 -10.96
CA LEU A 117 7.05 -8.52 -11.47
C LEU A 117 6.39 -7.63 -12.52
N LEU A 118 6.23 -6.35 -12.20
CA LEU A 118 5.48 -5.43 -13.06
C LEU A 118 6.29 -5.01 -14.30
N ASP A 119 7.61 -4.88 -14.20
CA ASP A 119 8.47 -4.59 -15.35
C ASP A 119 8.44 -5.75 -16.37
N ARG A 120 8.35 -6.99 -15.91
CA ARG A 120 8.18 -8.15 -16.79
C ARG A 120 6.79 -8.21 -17.42
N ILE A 121 5.74 -7.82 -16.70
CA ILE A 121 4.40 -7.60 -17.27
C ILE A 121 4.43 -6.51 -18.35
N VAL A 122 5.24 -5.47 -18.18
CA VAL A 122 5.42 -4.40 -19.19
C VAL A 122 6.18 -4.91 -20.41
N ALA A 123 7.17 -5.77 -20.22
CA ALA A 123 7.99 -6.32 -21.30
C ALA A 123 7.24 -7.34 -22.17
N ASP A 124 6.30 -8.09 -21.58
CA ASP A 124 5.44 -9.02 -22.31
C ASP A 124 4.27 -8.29 -22.97
N GLN A 125 4.21 -8.33 -24.31
CA GLN A 125 3.19 -7.60 -25.09
C GLN A 125 1.76 -8.10 -24.81
N THR A 126 1.58 -9.38 -24.53
CA THR A 126 0.27 -9.99 -24.25
C THR A 126 -0.23 -9.53 -22.89
N LEU A 127 0.62 -9.59 -21.86
CA LEU A 127 0.28 -9.13 -20.52
C LEU A 127 0.03 -7.63 -20.46
N LEU A 128 0.84 -6.81 -21.15
CA LEU A 128 0.63 -5.37 -21.21
C LEU A 128 -0.67 -5.00 -21.94
N ALA A 129 -0.99 -5.69 -23.05
CA ALA A 129 -2.27 -5.49 -23.74
C ALA A 129 -3.46 -5.85 -22.85
N ARG A 130 -3.36 -7.00 -22.15
CA ARG A 130 -4.37 -7.46 -21.19
C ARG A 130 -4.59 -6.46 -20.05
N TYR A 131 -3.50 -5.93 -19.47
CA TYR A 131 -3.56 -4.88 -18.46
C TYR A 131 -4.31 -3.64 -18.97
N ARG A 132 -4.00 -3.14 -20.17
CA ARG A 132 -4.63 -1.92 -20.71
C ARG A 132 -6.12 -2.08 -20.94
N VAL A 133 -6.56 -3.26 -21.42
CA VAL A 133 -7.99 -3.57 -21.56
C VAL A 133 -8.69 -3.55 -20.20
N ILE A 134 -8.08 -4.18 -19.19
CA ILE A 134 -8.62 -4.20 -17.82
C ILE A 134 -8.64 -2.79 -17.22
N ALA A 135 -7.56 -2.03 -17.36
CA ALA A 135 -7.47 -0.67 -16.84
C ALA A 135 -8.51 0.26 -17.46
N ALA A 136 -8.76 0.14 -18.78
CA ALA A 136 -9.83 0.87 -19.46
C ALA A 136 -11.22 0.46 -18.97
N GLU A 137 -11.46 -0.84 -18.75
CA GLU A 137 -12.72 -1.31 -18.16
C GLU A 137 -12.94 -0.72 -16.76
N ILE A 138 -11.92 -0.78 -15.89
CA ILE A 138 -11.99 -0.22 -14.53
C ILE A 138 -12.24 1.28 -14.57
N LEU A 139 -11.52 2.00 -15.44
CA LEU A 139 -11.64 3.45 -15.59
C LEU A 139 -13.09 3.84 -15.95
N GLU A 140 -13.66 3.24 -16.98
CA GLU A 140 -14.97 3.64 -17.52
C GLU A 140 -16.14 3.13 -16.68
N LYS A 141 -16.04 1.93 -16.06
CA LYS A 141 -17.16 1.34 -15.29
C LYS A 141 -17.15 1.73 -13.82
N HIS A 142 -15.96 1.89 -13.23
CA HIS A 142 -15.83 1.99 -11.77
C HIS A 142 -15.19 3.31 -11.31
N PHE A 143 -14.29 3.88 -12.11
CA PHE A 143 -13.63 5.15 -11.81
C PHE A 143 -14.31 6.35 -12.49
N GLU A 144 -15.61 6.25 -12.77
CA GLU A 144 -16.38 7.37 -13.34
C GLU A 144 -16.48 8.52 -12.30
N PRO A 145 -16.11 9.76 -12.66
CA PRO A 145 -15.99 10.85 -11.69
C PRO A 145 -17.29 11.20 -10.96
N ASN A 146 -18.44 11.24 -11.63
CA ASN A 146 -19.69 11.63 -10.97
C ASN A 146 -20.10 10.59 -9.91
N ARG A 147 -19.97 9.31 -10.23
CA ARG A 147 -20.19 8.19 -9.31
C ARG A 147 -19.29 8.29 -8.09
N LEU A 148 -17.98 8.50 -8.30
CA LEU A 148 -17.02 8.58 -7.19
C LEU A 148 -17.21 9.85 -6.36
N CYS A 149 -17.44 11.01 -6.99
CA CYS A 149 -17.74 12.25 -6.28
C CYS A 149 -19.01 12.11 -5.44
N HIS A 150 -20.08 11.52 -5.97
CA HIS A 150 -21.31 11.26 -5.23
C HIS A 150 -21.09 10.30 -4.05
N LEU A 151 -20.25 9.29 -4.22
CA LEU A 151 -19.88 8.39 -3.13
C LEU A 151 -19.09 9.13 -2.03
N ILE A 152 -18.15 10.01 -2.40
CA ILE A 152 -17.41 10.84 -1.45
C ILE A 152 -18.38 11.72 -0.67
N ASP A 153 -19.27 12.44 -1.35
CA ASP A 153 -20.26 13.32 -0.71
C ASP A 153 -21.15 12.52 0.26
N LYS A 154 -21.69 11.38 -0.17
CA LYS A 154 -22.50 10.49 0.69
C LYS A 154 -21.75 10.00 1.93
N LYS A 155 -20.46 9.70 1.80
CA LYS A 155 -19.62 9.26 2.94
C LYS A 155 -19.30 10.43 3.87
N TYR A 156 -19.05 11.61 3.32
CA TYR A 156 -18.80 12.81 4.10
C TYR A 156 -20.06 13.22 4.88
N ASP A 157 -21.23 13.24 4.23
CA ASP A 157 -22.51 13.57 4.87
C ASP A 157 -22.83 12.64 6.04
N LEU A 158 -22.51 11.35 5.92
CA LEU A 158 -22.68 10.37 7.01
C LEU A 158 -21.84 10.70 8.25
N LEU A 159 -20.66 11.27 8.05
CA LEU A 159 -19.69 11.56 9.12
C LEU A 159 -19.78 13.00 9.62
N LYS A 160 -20.44 13.89 8.87
CA LYS A 160 -20.34 15.34 9.03
C LYS A 160 -20.65 15.82 10.44
N ALA A 161 -21.68 15.27 11.09
CA ALA A 161 -22.08 15.67 12.44
C ALA A 161 -21.01 15.29 13.48
N ASP A 162 -20.49 14.07 13.41
CA ASP A 162 -19.44 13.59 14.33
C ASP A 162 -18.13 14.37 14.14
N LEU A 163 -17.79 14.71 12.89
CA LEU A 163 -16.59 15.48 12.57
C LEU A 163 -16.62 16.92 13.10
N GLN A 164 -17.81 17.51 13.34
CA GLN A 164 -17.91 18.86 13.93
C GLN A 164 -17.49 18.91 15.39
N ILE A 165 -17.62 17.79 16.11
CA ILE A 165 -17.26 17.67 17.52
C ILE A 165 -15.94 16.91 17.73
N ASP A 166 -15.27 16.52 16.64
CA ASP A 166 -13.98 15.84 16.69
C ASP A 166 -12.88 16.81 17.17
N PRO A 167 -12.23 16.53 18.32
CA PRO A 167 -11.20 17.40 18.89
C PRO A 167 -9.83 17.29 18.19
N PHE A 168 -9.66 16.34 17.26
CA PHE A 168 -8.39 16.13 16.56
C PHE A 168 -8.23 17.08 15.36
N PRO A 169 -7.00 17.29 14.86
CA PRO A 169 -6.76 18.20 13.73
C PRO A 169 -7.50 17.77 12.45
N HIS A 170 -8.29 18.69 11.87
CA HIS A 170 -9.06 18.48 10.64
C HIS A 170 -8.20 18.58 9.37
N ARG A 171 -7.08 17.85 9.32
CA ARG A 171 -6.10 17.95 8.23
C ARG A 171 -5.78 16.60 7.62
N ARG A 172 -5.35 16.61 6.36
CA ARG A 172 -4.86 15.42 5.68
C ARG A 172 -3.34 15.38 5.67
N ALA A 173 -2.75 14.34 6.25
CA ALA A 173 -1.29 14.21 6.33
C ALA A 173 -0.62 14.16 4.94
N THR A 174 -1.26 13.49 3.97
CA THR A 174 -0.74 13.37 2.61
C THR A 174 -0.87 14.65 1.79
N VAL A 175 -1.79 15.55 2.13
CA VAL A 175 -2.03 16.78 1.38
C VAL A 175 -2.04 17.95 2.36
N PRO A 176 -0.87 18.56 2.68
CA PRO A 176 -0.77 19.63 3.67
C PRO A 176 -1.63 20.87 3.35
N GLY A 177 -2.06 21.03 2.09
CA GLY A 177 -2.97 22.09 1.66
C GLY A 177 -4.42 21.90 2.10
N ASP A 178 -4.83 20.69 2.49
CA ASP A 178 -6.19 20.39 2.94
C ASP A 178 -6.30 20.72 4.44
N LYS A 179 -6.83 21.92 4.75
CA LYS A 179 -6.82 22.50 6.10
C LYS A 179 -8.07 22.19 6.93
N ASN A 180 -9.13 21.70 6.28
CA ASN A 180 -10.39 21.31 6.89
C ASN A 180 -11.03 20.17 6.06
N TYR A 181 -12.13 19.58 6.55
CA TYR A 181 -12.79 18.48 5.85
C TYR A 181 -13.39 18.86 4.48
N ASP A 182 -13.85 20.09 4.30
CA ASP A 182 -14.36 20.55 3.00
C ASP A 182 -13.22 20.63 1.98
N ASP A 183 -12.03 21.09 2.38
CA ASP A 183 -10.84 21.09 1.53
C ASP A 183 -10.48 19.65 1.10
N ILE A 184 -10.48 18.70 2.05
CA ILE A 184 -10.21 17.27 1.78
C ILE A 184 -11.20 16.72 0.75
N VAL A 185 -12.49 16.94 0.98
CA VAL A 185 -13.55 16.46 0.08
C VAL A 185 -13.42 17.08 -1.30
N ASN A 186 -13.14 18.38 -1.38
CA ASN A 186 -12.94 19.08 -2.64
C ASN A 186 -11.68 18.62 -3.37
N SER A 187 -10.58 18.40 -2.67
CA SER A 187 -9.31 17.93 -3.25
C SER A 187 -9.44 16.50 -3.79
N MET A 188 -10.11 15.59 -3.07
CA MET A 188 -10.40 14.25 -3.55
C MET A 188 -11.28 14.28 -4.81
N LYS A 189 -12.34 15.10 -4.83
CA LYS A 189 -13.20 15.25 -6.02
C LYS A 189 -12.46 15.84 -7.21
N ALA A 190 -11.57 16.82 -6.99
CA ALA A 190 -10.71 17.37 -8.03
C ALA A 190 -9.79 16.28 -8.61
N PHE A 191 -9.16 15.48 -7.73
CA PHE A 191 -8.35 14.34 -8.13
C PHE A 191 -9.13 13.37 -9.01
N MET A 192 -10.35 12.95 -8.62
CA MET A 192 -11.14 11.98 -9.43
C MET A 192 -11.37 12.48 -10.86
N ARG A 193 -11.77 13.75 -11.01
CA ARG A 193 -12.04 14.35 -12.32
C ARG A 193 -10.77 14.45 -13.16
N LYS A 194 -9.69 15.00 -12.58
CA LYS A 194 -8.42 15.17 -13.29
C LYS A 194 -7.80 13.83 -13.66
N ARG A 195 -7.80 12.88 -12.72
CA ARG A 195 -7.28 11.53 -12.90
C ARG A 195 -8.02 10.80 -14.00
N TYR A 196 -9.36 10.85 -14.01
CA TYR A 196 -10.15 10.22 -15.07
C TYR A 196 -9.81 10.81 -16.45
N ALA A 197 -9.80 12.14 -16.58
CA ALA A 197 -9.52 12.80 -17.86
C ALA A 197 -8.13 12.42 -18.41
N VAL A 198 -7.10 12.47 -17.55
CA VAL A 198 -5.72 12.13 -17.92
C VAL A 198 -5.58 10.63 -18.23
N ALA A 199 -6.10 9.75 -17.37
CA ALA A 199 -6.02 8.31 -17.56
C ALA A 199 -6.73 7.85 -18.82
N ARG A 200 -7.87 8.47 -19.15
CA ARG A 200 -8.63 8.17 -20.37
C ARG A 200 -7.81 8.48 -21.61
N GLN A 201 -7.19 9.66 -21.68
CA GLN A 201 -6.32 10.03 -22.79
C GLN A 201 -5.12 9.09 -22.89
N GLN A 202 -4.48 8.76 -21.76
CA GLN A 202 -3.33 7.86 -21.70
C GLN A 202 -3.68 6.45 -22.20
N LEU A 203 -4.82 5.89 -21.81
CA LEU A 203 -5.25 4.55 -22.23
C LEU A 203 -5.71 4.49 -23.69
N GLN A 204 -6.33 5.56 -24.20
CA GLN A 204 -6.69 5.68 -25.61
C GLN A 204 -5.45 5.81 -26.51
N ASN A 205 -4.43 6.53 -26.04
CA ASN A 205 -3.20 6.77 -26.78
C ASN A 205 -1.96 6.49 -25.89
N PRO A 206 -1.61 5.20 -25.66
CA PRO A 206 -0.55 4.81 -24.71
C PRO A 206 0.83 5.38 -25.02
N GLY A 207 1.12 5.62 -26.30
CA GLY A 207 2.41 6.13 -26.76
C GLY A 207 3.59 5.27 -26.30
N GLN A 208 4.75 5.91 -26.14
CA GLN A 208 5.91 5.31 -25.47
C GLN A 208 5.81 5.50 -23.95
N ARG A 209 6.45 4.61 -23.18
CA ARG A 209 6.54 4.76 -21.72
C ARG A 209 7.24 6.09 -21.40
N PRO A 210 6.61 6.97 -20.59
CA PRO A 210 7.23 8.25 -20.26
C PRO A 210 8.57 8.07 -19.52
N LYS A 211 9.48 9.00 -19.75
CA LYS A 211 10.77 9.05 -19.05
C LYS A 211 10.64 9.80 -17.74
N ALA A 212 11.48 9.44 -16.77
CA ALA A 212 11.56 10.17 -15.50
C ALA A 212 11.98 11.62 -15.74
N VAL A 213 11.38 12.50 -14.96
CA VAL A 213 11.66 13.94 -14.96
C VAL A 213 12.11 14.30 -13.56
N ASP A 214 13.20 15.06 -13.46
CA ASP A 214 13.67 15.57 -12.18
C ASP A 214 12.70 16.65 -11.67
N ARG A 215 12.04 16.40 -10.54
CA ARG A 215 11.16 17.37 -9.89
C ARG A 215 11.66 17.75 -8.49
N PRO A 216 11.37 18.98 -8.02
CA PRO A 216 11.67 19.38 -6.64
C PRO A 216 11.07 18.40 -5.64
N GLY A 217 11.88 17.95 -4.68
CA GLY A 217 11.46 16.97 -3.66
C GLY A 217 11.38 15.52 -4.12
N GLN A 218 11.40 15.24 -5.43
CA GLN A 218 11.36 13.87 -5.99
C GLN A 218 12.70 13.15 -6.03
N GLY A 219 13.75 13.77 -5.47
CA GLY A 219 15.13 13.31 -5.50
C GLY A 219 15.26 11.79 -5.45
N SER A 220 15.35 11.19 -6.63
CA SER A 220 15.48 9.75 -6.83
C SER A 220 16.88 9.52 -7.37
N GLN A 221 17.89 9.81 -6.54
CA GLN A 221 19.29 9.32 -6.61
C GLN A 221 20.28 10.08 -5.69
N GLY A 222 19.82 10.88 -4.72
CA GLY A 222 20.70 11.64 -3.81
C GLY A 222 20.83 11.12 -2.38
N ILE A 223 20.00 10.16 -1.95
CA ILE A 223 20.07 9.57 -0.62
C ILE A 223 20.81 8.23 -0.76
N PRO A 224 22.03 8.09 -0.22
CA PRO A 224 22.76 6.84 -0.23
C PRO A 224 21.85 5.67 0.18
N PRO A 225 21.92 4.50 -0.47
CA PRO A 225 21.12 3.32 -0.10
C PRO A 225 21.19 2.99 1.39
N LYS A 226 22.32 3.31 2.04
CA LYS A 226 22.52 3.21 3.48
C LYS A 226 21.54 4.09 4.28
N LEU A 227 21.26 5.32 3.83
CA LEU A 227 20.31 6.22 4.48
C LEU A 227 18.87 5.78 4.25
N VAL A 228 18.48 5.35 3.04
CA VAL A 228 17.14 4.78 2.80
C VAL A 228 16.90 3.56 3.69
N ALA A 229 17.85 2.64 3.73
CA ALA A 229 17.78 1.45 4.58
C ALA A 229 17.78 1.79 6.09
N ARG A 230 18.35 2.93 6.49
CA ARG A 230 18.37 3.39 7.88
C ARG A 230 17.06 4.08 8.25
N THR A 231 16.49 4.89 7.36
CA THR A 231 15.18 5.52 7.54
C THR A 231 14.07 4.48 7.57
N GLN A 232 14.11 3.49 6.68
CA GLN A 232 13.17 2.36 6.72
C GLN A 232 13.28 1.55 8.02
N ARG A 233 14.52 1.28 8.49
CA ARG A 233 14.73 0.63 9.80
C ARG A 233 14.18 1.46 10.96
N LEU A 234 14.38 2.78 10.95
CA LEU A 234 13.82 3.69 11.95
C LEU A 234 12.29 3.70 11.94
N GLN A 235 11.69 3.71 10.74
CA GLN A 235 10.24 3.69 10.58
C GLN A 235 9.65 2.35 11.03
N GLN A 236 10.28 1.23 10.69
CA GLN A 236 9.91 -0.10 11.19
C GLN A 236 10.04 -0.19 12.71
N ALA A 237 11.14 0.30 13.29
CA ALA A 237 11.33 0.33 14.73
C ALA A 237 10.27 1.22 15.43
N ALA A 238 9.90 2.36 14.82
CA ALA A 238 8.83 3.21 15.34
C ALA A 238 7.46 2.53 15.27
N GLN A 239 7.16 1.82 14.18
CA GLN A 239 5.93 1.03 14.04
C GLN A 239 5.88 -0.12 15.05
N GLU A 240 6.99 -0.83 15.25
CA GLU A 240 7.09 -1.91 16.24
C GLU A 240 6.92 -1.37 17.66
N MET A 241 7.54 -0.24 17.98
CA MET A 241 7.36 0.44 19.26
C MET A 241 5.91 0.87 19.47
N GLN A 242 5.25 1.39 18.43
CA GLN A 242 3.84 1.76 18.50
C GLN A 242 2.93 0.53 18.70
N ARG A 243 3.23 -0.59 18.05
CA ARG A 243 2.52 -1.86 18.26
C ARG A 243 2.70 -2.38 19.69
N LYS A 244 3.92 -2.40 20.21
CA LYS A 244 4.22 -2.75 21.60
C LYS A 244 3.47 -1.84 22.58
N MET A 245 3.43 -0.54 22.30
CA MET A 245 2.68 0.43 23.11
C MET A 245 1.18 0.15 23.12
N GLN A 246 0.59 -0.23 21.97
CA GLN A 246 -0.82 -0.63 21.90
C GLN A 246 -1.10 -1.94 22.67
N GLU A 247 -0.18 -2.91 22.62
CA GLU A 247 -0.30 -4.15 23.38
C GLU A 247 -0.18 -3.88 24.89
N LEU A 248 0.77 -3.06 25.31
CA LEU A 248 0.90 -2.60 26.70
C LEU A 248 -0.36 -1.89 27.20
N GLN A 249 -0.95 -1.01 26.39
CA GLN A 249 -2.22 -0.35 26.74
C GLN A 249 -3.35 -1.36 27.00
N LYS A 250 -3.46 -2.41 26.17
CA LYS A 250 -4.46 -3.48 26.37
C LYS A 250 -4.19 -4.28 27.64
N ILE A 251 -2.93 -4.60 27.91
CA ILE A 251 -2.51 -5.31 29.12
C ILE A 251 -2.83 -4.47 30.36
N MET A 252 -2.48 -3.18 30.37
CA MET A 252 -2.78 -2.26 31.46
C MET A 252 -4.29 -2.15 31.74
N GLN A 253 -5.13 -2.11 30.70
CA GLN A 253 -6.59 -2.14 30.85
C GLN A 253 -7.05 -3.44 31.54
N LYS A 254 -6.48 -4.58 31.15
CA LYS A 254 -6.80 -5.90 31.74
C LYS A 254 -6.37 -5.99 33.20
N ILE A 255 -5.19 -5.49 33.55
CA ILE A 255 -4.70 -5.38 34.93
C ILE A 255 -5.68 -4.55 35.76
N GLY A 256 -6.10 -3.38 35.26
CA GLY A 256 -7.09 -2.53 35.93
C GLY A 256 -8.40 -3.25 36.24
N MET A 257 -8.92 -4.03 35.28
CA MET A 257 -10.13 -4.85 35.51
C MET A 257 -9.92 -5.95 36.56
N LEU A 258 -8.76 -6.62 36.56
CA LEU A 258 -8.46 -7.68 37.52
C LEU A 258 -8.29 -7.15 38.94
N ILE A 259 -7.66 -5.98 39.09
CA ILE A 259 -7.55 -5.27 40.38
C ILE A 259 -8.94 -4.91 40.92
N GLN A 260 -9.83 -4.37 40.08
CA GLN A 260 -11.23 -4.09 40.47
C GLN A 260 -11.98 -5.35 40.92
N GLN A 261 -11.70 -6.50 40.30
CA GLN A 261 -12.25 -7.80 40.65
C GLN A 261 -11.55 -8.48 41.84
N LYS A 262 -10.56 -7.82 42.46
CA LYS A 262 -9.71 -8.37 43.55
C LYS A 262 -8.96 -9.67 43.16
N LYS A 263 -8.65 -9.84 41.88
CA LYS A 263 -7.89 -10.98 41.34
C LYS A 263 -6.40 -10.62 41.22
N PHE A 264 -5.75 -10.43 42.36
CA PHE A 264 -4.39 -9.87 42.41
C PHE A 264 -3.34 -10.81 41.79
N ASP A 265 -3.40 -12.11 42.07
CA ASP A 265 -2.43 -13.08 41.51
C ASP A 265 -2.48 -13.15 39.97
N GLN A 266 -3.67 -12.96 39.38
CA GLN A 266 -3.83 -12.92 37.93
C GLN A 266 -3.38 -11.58 37.34
N ALA A 267 -3.51 -10.49 38.10
CA ALA A 267 -3.00 -9.19 37.68
C ALA A 267 -1.47 -9.18 37.71
N ASP A 268 -0.85 -9.82 38.70
CA ASP A 268 0.60 -9.98 38.86
C ASP A 268 1.20 -10.77 37.70
N LEU A 269 0.63 -11.93 37.37
CA LEU A 269 1.08 -12.76 36.24
C LEU A 269 1.07 -12.01 34.90
N ILE A 270 0.08 -11.15 34.68
CA ILE A 270 -0.04 -10.38 33.44
C ILE A 270 0.85 -9.12 33.46
N MET A 271 1.24 -8.63 34.65
CA MET A 271 2.25 -7.59 34.77
C MET A 271 3.62 -8.09 34.30
N ASP A 272 3.96 -9.35 34.58
CA ASP A 272 5.19 -9.97 34.06
C ASP A 272 5.20 -10.00 32.52
N GLU A 273 4.09 -10.37 31.87
CA GLU A 273 3.94 -10.30 30.40
C GLU A 273 4.14 -8.87 29.86
N ALA A 274 3.73 -7.86 30.63
CA ALA A 274 3.92 -6.45 30.26
C ALA A 274 5.40 -6.03 30.34
N PHE A 275 6.13 -6.49 31.37
CA PHE A 275 7.54 -6.19 31.52
C PHE A 275 8.37 -6.83 30.40
N GLU A 276 8.09 -8.10 30.05
CA GLU A 276 8.75 -8.78 28.91
C GLU A 276 8.59 -8.03 27.58
N LEU A 277 7.46 -7.37 27.35
CA LEU A 277 7.23 -6.56 26.14
C LEU A 277 8.09 -5.29 26.09
N THR A 278 8.48 -4.76 27.25
CA THR A 278 9.28 -3.54 27.40
C THR A 278 10.78 -3.79 27.44
N GLU A 279 11.22 -5.02 27.72
CA GLU A 279 12.63 -5.35 27.77
C GLU A 279 13.25 -5.43 26.36
N PRO A 280 14.46 -4.87 26.17
CA PRO A 280 15.19 -5.05 24.92
C PRO A 280 15.62 -6.52 24.80
N PRO A 281 15.61 -7.12 23.59
CA PRO A 281 16.11 -8.47 23.41
C PRO A 281 17.59 -8.51 23.80
N ASP A 282 17.93 -9.51 24.61
CA ASP A 282 19.25 -9.71 25.20
C ASP A 282 20.34 -9.63 24.11
N VAL A 283 21.14 -8.57 24.16
CA VAL A 283 22.28 -8.38 23.25
C VAL A 283 23.39 -9.26 23.79
N SER A 284 23.39 -10.52 23.37
CA SER A 284 24.58 -11.37 23.42
C SER A 284 25.74 -10.62 22.75
N THR A 285 26.64 -10.13 23.59
CA THR A 285 27.87 -9.48 23.18
C THR A 285 28.86 -10.54 22.70
N ASP A 286 28.91 -10.77 21.39
CA ASP A 286 30.14 -11.24 20.75
C ASP A 286 30.90 -10.01 20.23
N ARG A 287 31.98 -9.68 20.95
CA ARG A 287 33.00 -8.70 20.57
C ARG A 287 34.01 -9.32 19.61
#